data_AF-A0A673MMZ8-F1
#
_entry.id   AF-A0A673MMZ8-F1
#
_cell.length_a   1.000
_cell.length_b   1.000
_cell.length_c   1.000
_cell.angle_alpha   90.00
_cell.angle_beta   90.00
_cell.angle_gamma   90.00
#
_symmetry.space_group_name_H-M   'P 1'
#
loop_
_entity.id
_entity.type
_entity.pdbx_description
1 polymer ?
#
loop_
_entity_poly.entity_id
_entity_poly.type
_entity_poly.pdbx_seq_one_letter_code
_entity_poly.pdbx_strand_id
1 'polypeptide(L)'
;MSTALKQVFNKDRTFRPKRKFEPGTQRFELLLMDWIEVQINNEHIFPTNVGTPFPKTFMQVAKKILSRLFRVFVHVYIHHFDRVSQMGAEAHVNTCYKHFYYFVTELSLIDHKELEPLKEMTSRMCH
;
A
#
# COMPACT_ATOMS: atom_id res chain seq x y z
N MET A 1 -15.37 -17.31 5.54
CA MET A 1 -14.88 -16.24 4.65
C MET A 1 -13.37 -16.32 4.39
N SER A 2 -12.54 -16.65 5.39
CA SER A 2 -11.06 -16.79 5.25
C SER A 2 -10.56 -17.70 4.12
N THR A 3 -11.22 -18.84 3.84
CA THR A 3 -10.75 -19.82 2.83
C THR A 3 -10.91 -19.34 1.39
N ALA A 4 -11.88 -18.48 1.10
CA ALA A 4 -12.19 -18.02 -0.27
C ALA A 4 -11.20 -16.98 -0.79
N LEU A 5 -10.59 -16.19 0.11
CA LEU A 5 -9.58 -15.19 -0.25
C LEU A 5 -8.23 -15.84 -0.57
N LYS A 6 -7.89 -16.98 0.05
CA LYS A 6 -6.63 -17.70 -0.22
C LYS A 6 -6.49 -18.17 -1.67
N GLN A 7 -7.60 -18.52 -2.33
CA GLN A 7 -7.59 -18.94 -3.74
C GLN A 7 -7.29 -17.79 -4.71
N VAL A 8 -7.42 -16.54 -4.26
CA VAL A 8 -7.18 -15.34 -5.07
C VAL A 8 -5.70 -14.97 -5.12
N PHE A 9 -4.94 -15.30 -4.08
CA PHE A 9 -3.57 -14.83 -3.93
C PHE A 9 -2.57 -15.77 -4.59
N ASN A 10 -2.16 -15.44 -5.82
CA ASN A 10 -1.06 -16.12 -6.48
C ASN A 10 0.29 -15.54 -5.99
N LYS A 11 1.00 -16.31 -5.16
CA LYS A 11 2.31 -15.94 -4.58
C LYS A 11 3.40 -15.72 -5.64
N ASP A 12 3.26 -16.28 -6.85
CA ASP A 12 4.25 -16.17 -7.93
C ASP A 12 4.11 -14.88 -8.74
N ARG A 13 3.00 -14.14 -8.58
CA ARG A 13 2.72 -12.87 -9.26
C ARG A 13 3.08 -11.63 -8.43
N THR A 14 3.71 -11.81 -7.27
CA THR A 14 4.11 -10.66 -6.45
C THR A 14 5.37 -10.00 -7.00
N PHE A 15 5.46 -8.70 -6.80
CA PHE A 15 6.59 -7.88 -7.22
C PHE A 15 7.89 -8.46 -6.66
N ARG A 16 8.78 -8.93 -7.54
CA ARG A 16 10.14 -9.33 -7.16
C ARG A 16 11.04 -8.09 -7.18
N PRO A 17 11.70 -7.72 -6.07
CA PRO A 17 12.63 -6.61 -6.05
C PRO A 17 13.72 -6.78 -7.11
N LYS A 18 14.00 -5.74 -7.90
CA LYS A 18 15.09 -5.77 -8.90
C LYS A 18 16.49 -5.87 -8.25
N ARG A 19 16.63 -5.46 -6.99
CA ARG A 19 17.85 -5.63 -6.19
C ARG A 19 17.77 -6.95 -5.43
N LYS A 20 18.80 -7.79 -5.57
CA LYS A 20 18.99 -8.96 -4.70
C LYS A 20 19.37 -8.45 -3.31
N PHE A 21 18.57 -8.80 -2.31
CA PHE A 21 18.85 -8.50 -0.91
C PHE A 21 19.18 -9.80 -0.19
N GLU A 22 20.12 -9.73 0.76
CA GLU A 22 20.53 -10.87 1.60
C GLU A 22 19.32 -11.48 2.34
N PRO A 23 19.25 -12.82 2.52
CA PRO A 23 18.14 -13.48 3.18
C PRO A 23 18.04 -13.04 4.66
N GLY A 24 16.86 -12.55 5.07
CA GLY A 24 16.60 -11.99 6.42
C GLY A 24 16.01 -10.57 6.45
N THR A 25 15.70 -10.01 5.28
CA THR A 25 15.29 -8.62 5.13
C THR A 25 13.78 -8.39 5.32
N GLN A 26 13.32 -8.42 6.57
CA GLN A 26 12.18 -7.57 7.01
C GLN A 26 12.43 -6.08 6.72
N ARG A 27 13.67 -5.71 6.37
CA ARG A 27 14.12 -4.36 6.03
C ARG A 27 13.47 -3.73 4.79
N PHE A 28 12.86 -4.46 3.85
CA PHE A 28 12.31 -3.79 2.65
C PHE A 28 11.09 -2.92 2.99
N GLU A 29 10.16 -3.43 3.78
CA GLU A 29 9.02 -2.65 4.24
C GLU A 29 9.47 -1.50 5.13
N LEU A 30 10.46 -1.74 6.00
CA LEU A 30 11.09 -0.70 6.82
C LEU A 30 11.69 0.40 5.95
N LEU A 31 12.51 0.08 4.96
CA LEU A 31 13.10 1.08 4.03
C LEU A 31 12.05 1.81 3.21
N LEU A 32 10.92 1.17 2.90
CA LEU A 32 9.79 1.80 2.21
C LEU A 32 9.11 2.81 3.15
N MET A 33 8.82 2.40 4.38
CA MET A 33 8.21 3.26 5.40
C MET A 33 9.13 4.41 5.79
N ASP A 34 10.42 4.15 6.01
CA ASP A 34 11.44 5.17 6.28
C ASP A 34 11.49 6.21 5.16
N TRP A 35 11.43 5.76 3.89
CA TRP A 35 11.41 6.69 2.76
C TRP A 35 10.13 7.55 2.77
N ILE A 36 8.97 6.94 3.03
CA ILE A 36 7.69 7.66 3.10
C ILE A 36 7.72 8.68 4.24
N GLU A 37 8.21 8.30 5.41
CA GLU A 37 8.37 9.16 6.57
C GLU A 37 9.25 10.37 6.25
N VAL A 38 10.41 10.16 5.60
CA VAL A 38 11.28 11.24 5.15
C VAL A 38 10.57 12.18 4.16
N GLN A 39 9.68 11.67 3.29
CA GLN A 39 8.92 12.54 2.39
C GLN A 39 7.86 13.35 3.14
N ILE A 40 7.11 12.72 4.05
CA ILE A 40 6.03 13.36 4.81
C ILE A 40 6.58 14.44 5.75
N ASN A 41 7.74 14.18 6.37
CA ASN A 41 8.40 15.13 7.27
C ASN A 41 9.20 16.22 6.53
N ASN A 42 9.21 16.23 5.20
CA ASN A 42 9.89 17.27 4.44
C ASN A 42 8.97 18.48 4.25
N GLU A 43 9.24 19.57 4.98
CA GLU A 43 8.45 20.81 4.95
C GLU A 43 8.41 21.49 3.56
N HIS A 44 9.37 21.19 2.68
CA HIS A 44 9.33 21.68 1.29
C HIS A 44 8.30 20.95 0.43
N ILE A 45 7.88 19.75 0.85
CA ILE A 45 6.87 18.93 0.17
C ILE A 45 5.51 19.05 0.89
N PHE A 46 5.53 18.98 2.22
CA PHE A 46 4.38 19.10 3.10
C PHE A 46 4.58 20.29 4.06
N PRO A 47 4.28 21.52 3.62
CA PRO A 47 4.42 22.70 4.46
C PRO A 47 3.54 22.63 5.71
N THR A 48 4.10 22.97 6.86
CA THR A 48 3.42 22.99 8.16
C THR A 48 2.82 24.38 8.47
N ASN A 49 3.34 25.42 7.84
CA ASN A 49 2.92 26.81 8.06
C ASN A 49 1.69 27.17 7.23
N VAL A 50 0.67 27.73 7.90
CA VAL A 50 -0.55 28.24 7.26
C VAL A 50 -0.19 29.39 6.33
N GLY A 51 -0.58 29.29 5.05
CA GLY A 51 -0.33 30.31 4.02
C GLY A 51 0.81 29.96 3.06
N THR A 52 1.63 28.94 3.36
CA THR A 52 2.64 28.44 2.42
C THR A 52 1.98 27.50 1.40
N PRO A 53 2.03 27.79 0.09
CA PRO A 53 1.45 26.91 -0.91
C PRO A 53 2.27 25.63 -1.07
N PHE A 54 1.59 24.53 -1.41
CA PHE A 54 2.25 23.28 -1.78
C PHE A 54 3.10 23.45 -3.06
N PRO A 55 4.23 22.73 -3.18
CA PRO A 55 5.04 22.79 -4.40
C PRO A 55 4.29 22.18 -5.59
N LYS A 56 4.65 22.60 -6.81
CA LYS A 56 4.08 22.03 -8.05
C LYS A 56 4.28 20.52 -8.19
N THR A 57 5.31 19.99 -7.54
CA THR A 57 5.65 18.55 -7.52
C THR A 57 4.89 17.76 -6.46
N PHE A 58 4.13 18.42 -5.57
CA PHE A 58 3.41 17.77 -4.46
C PHE A 58 2.61 16.57 -4.93
N MET A 59 1.81 16.75 -5.98
CA MET A 59 0.94 15.70 -6.47
C MET A 59 1.71 14.50 -7.02
N GLN A 60 2.85 14.73 -7.67
CA GLN A 60 3.71 13.66 -8.13
C GLN A 60 4.29 12.85 -6.95
N VAL A 61 4.69 13.53 -5.88
CA VAL A 61 5.22 12.88 -4.68
C VAL A 61 4.11 12.13 -3.93
N ALA A 62 2.95 12.73 -3.73
CA ALA A 62 1.80 12.12 -3.07
C ALA A 62 1.37 10.81 -3.78
N LYS A 63 1.24 10.84 -5.12
CA LYS A 63 0.95 9.63 -5.91
C LYS A 63 2.02 8.54 -5.73
N LYS A 64 3.29 8.93 -5.65
CA LYS A 64 4.41 8.00 -5.42
C LYS A 64 4.43 7.41 -4.01
N ILE A 65 4.00 8.16 -3.00
CA ILE A 65 3.81 7.65 -1.63
C ILE A 65 2.68 6.63 -1.63
N LEU A 66 1.52 6.97 -2.19
CA LEU A 66 0.34 6.11 -2.21
C LEU A 66 0.60 4.81 -2.98
N SER A 67 1.27 4.86 -4.13
CA SER A 67 1.63 3.64 -4.88
C SER A 67 2.59 2.73 -4.11
N ARG A 68 3.47 3.30 -3.27
CA ARG A 68 4.32 2.51 -2.36
C ARG A 68 3.52 1.90 -1.21
N LEU A 69 2.60 2.64 -0.59
CA LEU A 69 1.71 2.12 0.46
C LEU A 69 0.83 0.97 -0.06
N PHE A 70 0.34 1.06 -1.31
CA PHE A 70 -0.40 -0.03 -1.92
C PHE A 70 0.40 -1.34 -1.95
N ARG A 71 1.70 -1.29 -2.21
CA ARG A 71 2.57 -2.49 -2.20
C ARG A 71 2.67 -3.13 -0.83
N VAL A 72 2.59 -2.34 0.24
CA VAL A 72 2.54 -2.87 1.62
C VAL A 72 1.23 -3.64 1.81
N PHE A 73 0.09 -3.11 1.37
CA PHE A 73 -1.17 -3.87 1.42
C PHE A 73 -1.07 -5.18 0.64
N VAL A 74 -0.54 -5.15 -0.58
CA VAL A 74 -0.30 -6.37 -1.38
C VAL A 74 0.54 -7.38 -0.58
N HIS A 75 1.62 -6.93 0.04
CA HIS A 75 2.49 -7.80 0.82
C HIS A 75 1.78 -8.40 2.03
N VAL A 76 1.07 -7.57 2.81
CA VAL A 76 0.30 -8.00 3.98
C VAL A 76 -0.75 -9.04 3.59
N TYR A 77 -1.53 -8.80 2.54
CA TYR A 77 -2.57 -9.72 2.10
C TYR A 77 -2.04 -11.04 1.52
N ILE A 78 -0.92 -11.02 0.80
CA ILE A 78 -0.41 -12.25 0.15
C ILE A 78 0.48 -13.08 1.08
N HIS A 79 1.31 -12.43 1.89
CA HIS A 79 2.35 -13.11 2.67
C HIS A 79 2.07 -13.17 4.17
N HIS A 80 1.28 -12.25 4.72
CA HIS A 80 1.07 -12.15 6.18
C HIS A 80 -0.38 -12.31 6.64
N PHE A 81 -1.32 -12.51 5.72
CA PHE A 81 -2.74 -12.55 6.05
C PHE A 81 -3.11 -13.68 7.00
N ASP A 82 -2.41 -14.84 6.93
CA ASP A 82 -2.60 -15.93 7.89
C ASP A 82 -2.29 -15.49 9.33
N ARG A 83 -1.22 -14.73 9.52
CA ARG A 83 -0.84 -14.19 10.83
C ARG A 83 -1.81 -13.11 11.30
N VAL A 84 -2.22 -12.21 10.39
CA VAL A 84 -3.24 -11.19 10.66
C VAL A 84 -4.57 -11.84 11.11
N SER A 85 -4.96 -12.92 10.45
CA SER A 85 -6.17 -13.69 10.77
C SER A 85 -6.07 -14.38 12.13
N GLN A 86 -4.92 -15.00 12.45
CA GLN A 86 -4.67 -15.62 13.75
C GLN A 86 -4.76 -14.63 14.91
N MET A 87 -4.41 -13.37 14.67
CA MET A 87 -4.51 -12.28 15.65
C MET A 87 -5.92 -11.66 15.72
N GLY A 88 -6.87 -12.11 14.90
CA GLY A 88 -8.22 -11.52 14.81
C GLY A 88 -8.23 -10.09 14.25
N ALA A 89 -7.15 -9.64 13.59
CA ALA A 89 -6.99 -8.28 13.12
C ALA A 89 -7.48 -8.05 11.68
N GLU A 90 -8.07 -9.06 11.03
CA GLU A 90 -8.54 -9.03 9.64
C GLU A 90 -9.45 -7.83 9.35
N ALA A 91 -10.44 -7.57 10.22
CA ALA A 91 -11.39 -6.47 10.04
C ALA A 91 -10.71 -5.09 10.00
N HIS A 92 -9.63 -4.90 10.77
CA HIS A 92 -8.88 -3.65 10.81
C HIS A 92 -8.14 -3.41 9.49
N VAL A 93 -7.44 -4.45 8.99
CA VAL A 93 -6.70 -4.37 7.72
C VAL A 93 -7.66 -4.15 6.55
N ASN A 94 -8.80 -4.85 6.54
CA ASN A 94 -9.84 -4.71 5.52
C ASN A 94 -10.45 -3.30 5.50
N THR A 95 -10.79 -2.74 6.67
CA THR A 95 -11.33 -1.39 6.76
C THR A 95 -10.31 -0.35 6.28
N CYS A 96 -9.05 -0.48 6.71
CA CYS A 96 -7.97 0.40 6.31
C CYS A 96 -7.73 0.36 4.78
N TYR A 97 -7.68 -0.84 4.20
CA TYR A 97 -7.52 -1.00 2.75
C TYR A 97 -8.72 -0.45 1.98
N LYS A 98 -9.95 -0.69 2.44
CA LYS A 98 -11.16 -0.20 1.76
C LYS A 98 -11.18 1.33 1.69
N HIS A 99 -10.86 1.98 2.80
CA HIS A 99 -10.72 3.44 2.83
C HIS A 99 -9.61 3.92 1.89
N PHE A 100 -8.43 3.29 1.94
CA PHE A 100 -7.33 3.60 1.02
C PHE A 100 -7.75 3.46 -0.44
N TYR A 101 -8.40 2.34 -0.81
CA TYR A 101 -8.80 2.04 -2.18
C TYR A 101 -9.78 3.08 -2.73
N TYR A 102 -10.83 3.42 -1.99
CA TYR A 102 -11.78 4.45 -2.44
C TYR A 102 -11.10 5.81 -2.55
N PHE A 103 -10.25 6.19 -1.59
CA PHE A 103 -9.54 7.47 -1.65
C PHE A 103 -8.65 7.59 -2.89
N VAL A 104 -7.85 6.57 -3.20
CA VAL A 104 -6.91 6.63 -4.34
C VAL A 104 -7.61 6.52 -5.69
N THR A 105 -8.76 5.85 -5.76
CA THR A 105 -9.53 5.72 -7.01
C THR A 105 -10.36 6.97 -7.28
N GLU A 106 -11.07 7.50 -6.28
CA GLU A 106 -11.88 8.72 -6.42
C GLU A 106 -11.03 9.91 -6.90
N LEU A 107 -9.83 10.06 -6.34
CA LEU A 107 -8.92 11.15 -6.68
C LEU A 107 -7.92 10.81 -7.82
N SER A 108 -8.06 9.63 -8.45
CA SER A 108 -7.17 9.17 -9.53
C SER A 108 -5.67 9.29 -9.17
N LEU A 109 -5.32 8.86 -7.96
CA LEU A 109 -3.97 8.97 -7.39
C LEU A 109 -3.07 7.79 -7.74
N ILE A 110 -3.64 6.66 -8.14
CA ILE A 110 -2.92 5.46 -8.59
C ILE A 110 -3.52 4.99 -9.91
N ASP A 111 -2.68 4.57 -10.86
CA ASP A 111 -3.15 3.95 -12.12
C ASP A 111 -3.84 2.61 -11.82
N HIS A 112 -5.00 2.37 -12.42
CA HIS A 112 -5.74 1.10 -12.29
C HIS A 112 -4.88 -0.12 -12.60
N LYS A 113 -3.90 -0.02 -13.51
CA LYS A 113 -2.97 -1.12 -13.81
C LYS A 113 -2.13 -1.52 -12.60
N GLU A 114 -1.78 -0.58 -11.73
CA GLU A 114 -1.02 -0.88 -10.51
C GLU A 114 -1.89 -1.58 -9.46
N LEU A 115 -3.21 -1.43 -9.52
CA LEU A 115 -4.17 -2.04 -8.59
C LEU A 115 -4.53 -3.50 -8.93
N GLU A 116 -4.13 -3.98 -10.11
CA GLU A 116 -4.42 -5.35 -10.60
C GLU A 116 -4.08 -6.47 -9.60
N PRO A 117 -2.97 -6.42 -8.81
CA PRO A 117 -2.62 -7.51 -7.89
C PRO A 117 -3.67 -7.85 -6.83
N LEU A 118 -4.53 -6.91 -6.45
CA LEU A 118 -5.59 -7.13 -5.45
C LEU A 118 -7.00 -7.05 -6.04
N LYS A 119 -7.14 -6.82 -7.35
CA LYS A 119 -8.43 -6.55 -8.01
C LYS A 119 -9.55 -7.51 -7.65
N GLU A 120 -9.28 -8.81 -7.65
CA GLU A 120 -10.29 -9.81 -7.32
C GLU A 120 -10.69 -9.75 -5.83
N MET A 121 -9.74 -9.54 -4.92
CA MET A 121 -10.02 -9.32 -3.50
C MET A 121 -10.83 -8.04 -3.30
N THR A 122 -10.42 -6.95 -3.96
CA THR A 122 -11.09 -5.66 -3.90
C THR A 122 -12.54 -5.78 -4.35
N SER A 123 -12.78 -6.48 -5.47
CA SER A 123 -14.12 -6.73 -6.00
C SER A 123 -15.02 -7.38 -4.95
N ARG A 124 -14.52 -8.38 -4.21
CA ARG A 124 -15.27 -9.11 -3.18
C ARG A 124 -15.49 -8.35 -1.86
N MET A 125 -14.76 -7.26 -1.63
CA MET A 125 -14.79 -6.51 -0.37
C MET A 125 -15.50 -5.14 -0.50
N CYS A 126 -15.43 -4.56 -1.70
CA CYS A 126 -16.02 -3.27 -2.02
C CYS A 126 -17.41 -3.40 -2.68
N HIS A 127 -17.77 -4.60 -3.15
CA HIS A 127 -19.06 -4.95 -3.74
C HIS A 127 -19.59 -6.24 -3.14
#